data_AF-A0A329ZDL6-F1
#
_entry.id   AF-A0A329ZDL6-F1
#
_cell.length_a   1.000
_cell.length_b   1.000
_cell.length_c   1.000
_cell.angle_alpha   90.00
_cell.angle_beta   90.00
_cell.angle_gamma   90.00
#
_symmetry.space_group_name_H-M   'P 1'
#
loop_
_entity.id
_entity.type
_entity.pdbx_description
1 polymer ?
#
loop_
_entity_poly.entity_id
_entity_poly.type
_entity_poly.pdbx_seq_one_letter_code
_entity_poly.pdbx_strand_id
1 'polypeptide(L)' 'PNLKLPNLESYPDYKESLKEKECLTYKLGEAFIKASKTWYKGGYVKLWFEIRKLKGERK' A
#
# COMPACT_ATOMS: atom_id res chain seq x y z
N PRO A 1 -20.52 -13.34 -24.45
CA PRO A 1 -19.52 -14.28 -23.88
C PRO A 1 -18.88 -13.71 -22.60
N ASN A 2 -19.26 -14.25 -21.44
CA ASN A 2 -18.67 -13.88 -20.15
C ASN A 2 -17.39 -14.71 -19.96
N LEU A 3 -16.24 -14.15 -20.31
CA LEU A 3 -14.93 -14.73 -20.02
C LEU A 3 -14.73 -14.67 -18.51
N LYS A 4 -15.07 -15.74 -17.79
CA LYS A 4 -14.70 -15.89 -16.38
C LYS A 4 -13.18 -15.95 -16.32
N LEU A 5 -12.57 -14.83 -15.94
CA LEU A 5 -11.15 -14.77 -15.66
C LEU A 5 -10.83 -15.73 -14.50
N PRO A 6 -9.70 -16.45 -14.57
CA PRO A 6 -9.24 -17.25 -13.45
C PRO A 6 -8.89 -16.33 -12.27
N ASN A 7 -8.84 -16.90 -11.05
CA ASN A 7 -8.58 -16.13 -9.84
C ASN A 7 -7.21 -15.44 -9.90
N LEU A 8 -7.05 -14.25 -9.32
CA LEU A 8 -5.81 -13.46 -9.38
C LEU A 8 -4.57 -14.25 -8.92
N GLU A 9 -4.76 -15.18 -8.00
CA GLU A 9 -3.71 -16.04 -7.45
C GLU A 9 -3.16 -17.07 -8.44
N SER A 10 -3.90 -17.42 -9.49
CA SER A 10 -3.45 -18.41 -10.48
C SER A 10 -2.48 -17.83 -11.49
N TYR A 11 -2.29 -16.52 -11.50
CA TYR A 11 -1.38 -15.88 -12.44
C TYR A 11 0.07 -16.01 -11.97
N PRO A 12 1.00 -16.35 -12.88
CA PRO A 12 2.39 -16.63 -12.52
C PRO A 12 3.14 -15.44 -11.92
N ASP A 13 2.77 -14.22 -12.31
CA ASP A 13 3.30 -12.93 -11.85
C ASP A 13 2.70 -12.46 -10.51
N TYR A 14 1.64 -13.11 -10.02
CA TYR A 14 0.99 -12.72 -8.77
C TYR A 14 1.98 -12.67 -7.60
N LYS A 15 2.86 -13.67 -7.50
CA LYS A 15 3.91 -13.74 -6.47
C LYS A 15 4.94 -12.61 -6.61
N GLU A 16 5.22 -12.16 -7.82
CA GLU A 16 6.15 -11.04 -8.08
C GLU A 16 5.50 -9.70 -7.73
N SER A 17 4.23 -9.53 -8.09
CA SER A 17 3.45 -8.33 -7.73
C SER A 17 3.30 -8.16 -6.21
N LEU A 18 3.23 -9.26 -5.45
CA LEU A 18 3.21 -9.22 -3.99
C LEU A 18 4.52 -8.69 -3.40
N LYS A 19 5.67 -9.02 -4.00
CA LYS A 19 6.97 -8.48 -3.57
C LYS A 19 7.07 -6.98 -3.88
N GLU A 20 6.51 -6.55 -5.01
CA GLU A 20 6.48 -5.13 -5.38
C GLU A 20 5.62 -4.30 -4.40
N LYS A 21 4.57 -4.89 -3.80
CA LYS A 21 3.82 -4.24 -2.71
C LYS A 21 4.63 -3.96 -1.45
N GLU A 22 5.77 -4.63 -1.28
CA GLU A 22 6.67 -4.33 -0.16
C GLU A 22 7.46 -3.04 -0.36
N CYS A 23 7.45 -2.49 -1.58
CA CYS A 23 8.15 -1.26 -1.94
C CYS A 23 7.67 -0.08 -1.08
N LEU A 24 8.62 0.78 -0.75
CA LEU A 24 8.42 1.96 0.10
C LEU A 24 7.36 2.90 -0.48
N THR A 25 7.36 3.10 -1.80
CA THR A 25 6.41 3.99 -2.48
C THR A 25 4.99 3.44 -2.41
N TYR A 26 4.82 2.12 -2.53
CA TYR A 26 3.53 1.45 -2.40
C TYR A 26 2.96 1.62 -0.99
N LYS A 27 3.75 1.29 0.05
CA LYS A 27 3.35 1.45 1.45
C LYS A 27 3.02 2.90 1.80
N LEU A 28 3.79 3.85 1.26
CA LEU A 28 3.54 5.28 1.44
C LEU A 28 2.22 5.71 0.79
N GLY A 29 1.95 5.25 -0.44
CA GLY A 29 0.70 5.52 -1.14
C GLY A 29 -0.51 4.92 -0.42
N GLU A 30 -0.38 3.69 0.09
CA GLU A 30 -1.42 3.04 0.89
C GLU A 30 -1.72 3.81 2.18
N ALA A 31 -0.68 4.21 2.92
CA ALA A 31 -0.80 5.05 4.10
C ALA A 31 -1.49 6.38 3.77
N PHE A 32 -1.13 7.01 2.65
CA PHE A 32 -1.74 8.26 2.19
C PHE A 32 -3.24 8.10 1.90
N ILE A 33 -3.64 7.04 1.19
CA ILE A 33 -5.05 6.74 0.90
C ILE A 33 -5.83 6.48 2.19
N LYS A 34 -5.23 5.80 3.17
CA LYS A 34 -5.87 5.56 4.47
C LYS A 34 -6.03 6.85 5.27
N ALA A 35 -5.03 7.73 5.22
CA ALA A 35 -5.04 9.03 5.85
C ALA A 35 -6.11 9.94 5.24
N SER A 36 -6.26 9.94 3.91
CA SER A 36 -7.30 10.73 3.24
C SER A 36 -8.72 10.23 3.58
N LYS A 37 -8.93 8.92 3.68
CA LYS A 37 -10.21 8.35 4.13
C LYS A 37 -10.56 8.69 5.59
N THR A 38 -9.55 8.89 6.43
CA THR A 38 -9.70 9.18 7.87
C THR A 38 -9.30 10.61 8.23
N TRP A 39 -9.30 11.52 7.25
CA TRP A 39 -8.77 12.88 7.42
C TRP A 39 -9.47 13.63 8.57
N TYR A 40 -10.79 13.49 8.66
CA TYR A 40 -11.65 14.08 9.69
C TYR A 40 -11.41 13.52 11.10
N LYS A 41 -10.69 12.40 11.23
CA LYS A 41 -10.26 11.78 12.50
C LYS A 41 -8.76 11.97 12.76
N GLY A 42 -8.11 12.90 12.06
CA GLY A 42 -6.67 13.13 12.20
C GLY A 42 -5.80 12.14 11.42
N GLY A 43 -6.31 11.54 10.34
CA GLY A 43 -5.55 10.61 9.48
C GLY A 43 -4.19 11.14 9.02
N TYR A 44 -4.07 12.45 8.76
CA TYR A 44 -2.80 13.08 8.39
C TYR A 44 -1.76 13.14 9.52
N VAL A 45 -2.20 13.23 10.77
CA VAL A 45 -1.27 13.17 11.92
C VAL A 45 -0.64 11.79 11.98
N LYS A 46 -1.44 10.74 11.78
CA LYS A 46 -0.96 9.35 11.72
C LYS A 46 -0.01 9.12 10.55
N LEU A 47 -0.32 9.68 9.37
CA LEU A 47 0.56 9.65 8.20
C LEU A 47 1.94 10.26 8.51
N TRP A 48 1.98 11.39 9.20
CA TRP A 48 3.25 12.05 9.55
C TRP A 48 4.12 11.19 10.46
N PHE A 49 3.52 10.48 11.43
CA PHE A 49 4.25 9.51 12.25
C PHE A 49 4.78 8.33 11.43
N GLU A 50 3.99 7.79 10.50
CA GLU A 50 4.43 6.70 9.61
C GLU A 50 5.60 7.14 8.71
N ILE A 51 5.54 8.35 8.13
CA ILE A 51 6.64 8.93 7.35
C ILE A 51 7.90 9.10 8.19
N ARG A 52 7.77 9.57 9.45
CA ARG A 52 8.91 9.68 10.37
C ARG A 52 9.54 8.33 10.68
N LYS A 53 8.72 7.29 10.89
CA LYS A 53 9.21 5.92 11.12
C LYS A 53 9.96 5.39 9.90
N LEU A 54 9.37 5.50 8.70
CA LEU A 54 10.00 5.11 7.43
C LEU A 54 11.30 5.86 7.14
N LYS A 55 11.39 7.14 7.55
CA LYS A 55 12.62 7.93 7.42
C LYS A 55 13.69 7.52 8.43
N GLY A 56 13.29 7.05 9.61
CA GLY A 56 14.20 6.54 10.64
C GLY A 56 14.80 5.18 10.30
N GLU A 57 14.05 4.31 9.62
CA GLU A 57 14.51 2.98 9.19
C GLU A 57 15.59 3.03 8.08
N ARG A 58 15.77 4.17 7.41
CA ARG A 58 16.81 4.37 6.37
C ARG A 58 18.12 4.96 6.91
N LYS A 59 18.25 5.16 8.21
CA LYS A 59 19.44 5.73 8.85
C LYS A 59 20.21 4.67 9.62
#